data_AF-A0A6I6DV34-F1
#
_entry.id   AF-A0A6I6DV34-F1
#
_cell.length_a   1.000
_cell.length_b   1.000
_cell.length_c   1.000
_cell.angle_alpha   90.00
_cell.angle_beta   90.00
_cell.angle_gamma   90.00
#
_symmetry.space_group_name_H-M   'P 1'
#
loop_
_entity.id
_entity.type
_entity.pdbx_description
1 polymer ?
#
loop_
_entity_poly.entity_id
_entity_poly.type
_entity_poly.pdbx_seq_one_letter_code
_entity_poly.pdbx_strand_id
1 'polypeptide(L)' 'MPVNPITYDGGTLLDVNRHELSYQFDFVVETELTEDDTRQQDDLNALDEFKTLSIDVDFIDPGQGPDGEIEHHIEINLPT' A
#
# COMPACT_ATOMS: atom_id res chain seq x y z
N MET A 1 -8.99 8.39 10.88
CA MET A 1 -8.47 9.56 10.14
C MET A 1 -8.68 10.84 10.94
N PRO A 2 -7.63 11.51 11.43
CA PRO A 2 -7.76 12.88 11.89
C PRO A 2 -8.28 13.75 10.74
N VAL A 3 -9.24 14.62 11.03
CA VAL A 3 -9.81 15.52 10.02
C VAL A 3 -8.87 16.72 9.90
N ASN A 4 -8.06 16.74 8.84
CA ASN A 4 -7.27 17.92 8.53
C ASN A 4 -8.20 19.10 8.20
N PRO A 5 -7.86 20.33 8.64
CA PRO A 5 -8.70 21.49 8.37
C PRO A 5 -8.71 21.81 6.87
N ILE A 6 -9.88 22.22 6.37
CA ILE A 6 -9.98 22.82 5.03
C ILE A 6 -9.28 24.17 5.06
N THR A 7 -8.35 24.40 4.13
CA THR A 7 -7.59 25.64 4.00
C THR A 7 -7.93 26.35 2.71
N TYR A 8 -7.89 27.68 2.75
CA TYR A 8 -8.04 28.51 1.56
C TYR A 8 -6.77 28.43 0.70
N ASP A 9 -6.92 28.15 -0.59
CA ASP A 9 -5.81 27.99 -1.55
C ASP A 9 -5.87 29.01 -2.70
N GLY A 10 -6.43 30.17 -2.41
CA GLY A 10 -6.56 31.24 -3.39
C GLY A 10 -7.89 31.22 -4.11
N GLY A 11 -7.93 31.89 -5.25
CA GLY A 11 -9.16 32.03 -6.00
C GLY A 11 -8.93 32.82 -7.27
N THR A 12 -9.95 32.82 -8.12
CA THR A 12 -9.88 33.41 -9.46
C THR A 12 -11.06 34.32 -9.69
N LEU A 13 -10.78 35.53 -10.17
CA LEU A 13 -11.82 36.41 -10.70
C LEU A 13 -12.32 35.84 -12.03
N LEU A 14 -13.61 35.53 -12.10
CA LEU A 14 -14.21 34.93 -13.30
C LEU A 14 -14.78 36.01 -14.23
N ASP A 15 -15.58 36.93 -13.67
CA ASP A 15 -16.18 38.02 -14.44
C ASP A 15 -16.47 39.24 -13.56
N VAL A 16 -16.38 40.43 -14.16
CA VAL A 16 -16.81 41.69 -13.55
C VAL A 16 -17.53 42.52 -14.59
N ASN A 17 -18.75 42.91 -14.26
CA ASN A 17 -19.48 43.91 -15.00
C ASN A 17 -20.07 44.96 -14.03
N ARG A 18 -20.84 45.92 -14.57
CA ARG A 18 -21.41 47.02 -13.77
C ARG A 18 -22.44 46.57 -12.73
N HIS A 19 -22.96 45.35 -12.83
CA HIS A 19 -24.05 44.86 -11.99
C HIS A 19 -23.64 43.67 -11.13
N GLU A 20 -22.58 42.95 -11.50
CA GLU A 20 -22.18 41.72 -10.82
C GLU A 20 -20.66 41.51 -10.86
N LEU A 21 -20.19 40.84 -9.81
CA LEU A 21 -18.86 40.30 -9.64
C LEU A 21 -18.99 38.80 -9.41
N SER A 22 -18.34 38.00 -10.24
CA SER A 22 -18.21 36.55 -10.07
C SER A 22 -16.76 36.20 -9.73
N TYR A 23 -16.56 35.60 -8.55
CA TYR A 23 -15.25 35.19 -8.04
C TYR A 23 -15.34 33.75 -7.52
N GLN A 24 -14.37 32.92 -7.89
CA GLN A 24 -14.23 31.56 -7.41
C GLN A 24 -13.23 31.52 -6.26
N PHE A 25 -13.60 30.88 -5.16
CA PHE A 25 -12.69 30.57 -4.05
C PHE A 25 -12.29 29.10 -4.13
N ASP A 26 -11.00 28.85 -4.03
CA ASP A 26 -10.42 27.51 -4.05
C ASP A 26 -10.04 27.11 -2.62
N PHE A 27 -10.35 25.87 -2.26
CA PHE A 27 -10.08 25.30 -0.94
C PHE A 27 -9.46 23.93 -1.10
N VAL A 28 -8.49 23.61 -0.24
CA VAL A 28 -7.80 22.33 -0.23
C VAL A 28 -7.82 21.71 1.16
N VAL A 29 -7.63 20.40 1.22
CA VAL A 29 -7.42 19.67 2.47
C VAL A 29 -6.38 18.59 2.21
N GLU A 30 -5.37 18.54 3.08
CA GLU A 30 -4.38 17.49 3.01
C GLU A 30 -5.03 16.16 3.43
N THR A 31 -4.88 15.14 2.60
CA THR A 31 -5.38 13.79 2.90
C THR A 31 -4.20 12.85 2.83
N GLU A 32 -3.87 12.22 3.95
CA GLU A 32 -2.84 11.20 4.02
C GLU A 32 -3.50 9.83 3.84
N LEU A 33 -2.93 9.00 2.98
CA LEU A 33 -3.27 7.57 2.87
C LEU A 33 -2.20 6.79 3.61
N THR A 34 -2.61 5.99 4.60
CA THR A 34 -1.71 5.09 5.33
C THR A 34 -1.88 3.65 4.85
N GLU A 35 -1.02 2.75 5.34
CA GLU A 35 -1.15 1.31 5.07
C GLU A 35 -2.55 0.79 5.49
N ASP A 36 -3.10 1.30 6.60
CA ASP A 36 -4.43 0.92 7.10
C ASP A 36 -5.58 1.30 6.16
N ASP A 37 -5.38 2.24 5.24
CA ASP A 37 -6.37 2.58 4.21
C ASP A 37 -6.32 1.64 3.00
N THR A 38 -5.38 0.70 2.99
CA THR A 38 -5.17 -0.22 1.87
C THR A 38 -5.82 -1.58 2.12
N ARG A 39 -6.47 -2.11 1.08
CA ARG A 39 -6.94 -3.49 1.05
C ARG A 39 -5.81 -4.51 1.31
N GLN A 40 -4.58 -4.18 0.93
CA GLN A 40 -3.43 -5.04 1.18
C GLN A 40 -3.18 -5.24 2.68
N GLN A 41 -3.31 -4.18 3.48
CA GLN A 41 -3.14 -4.29 4.92
C GLN A 41 -4.28 -5.10 5.56
N ASP A 42 -5.51 -4.97 5.06
CA ASP A 42 -6.63 -5.85 5.45
C ASP A 42 -6.32 -7.33 5.15
N ASP A 43 -5.82 -7.63 3.95
CA ASP A 43 -5.44 -9.00 3.57
C ASP A 43 -4.33 -9.55 4.48
N LEU A 44 -3.30 -8.75 4.77
CA LEU A 44 -2.18 -9.13 5.64
C LEU A 44 -2.64 -9.36 7.09
N ASN A 45 -3.51 -8.49 7.60
CA ASN A 45 -4.10 -8.63 8.94
C ASN A 45 -5.01 -9.86 9.05
N ALA A 46 -5.58 -10.32 7.93
CA ALA A 46 -6.43 -11.51 7.86
C ALA A 46 -5.64 -12.82 7.70
N LEU A 47 -4.32 -12.76 7.51
CA LEU A 47 -3.49 -13.96 7.48
C LEU A 47 -3.44 -14.61 8.86
N ASP A 48 -3.46 -15.93 8.88
CA ASP A 48 -3.17 -16.69 10.09
C ASP A 48 -1.74 -16.41 10.57
N GLU A 49 -1.50 -16.66 11.85
CA GLU A 49 -0.17 -16.60 12.44
C GLU A 49 0.85 -17.42 11.62
N PHE A 50 2.00 -16.81 11.34
CA PHE A 50 3.08 -17.46 10.62
C PHE A 50 3.73 -18.54 11.49
N LYS A 51 3.42 -19.81 11.22
CA LYS A 51 3.82 -20.95 12.06
C LYS A 51 5.01 -21.73 11.52
N THR A 52 5.15 -21.79 10.20
CA THR A 52 6.11 -22.71 9.57
C THR A 52 6.75 -22.06 8.36
N LEU A 53 8.07 -22.19 8.26
CA LEU A 53 8.84 -21.89 7.06
C LEU A 53 9.37 -23.21 6.49
N SER A 54 9.10 -23.46 5.21
CA SER A 54 9.67 -24.58 4.47
C SER A 54 10.61 -24.07 3.38
N ILE A 55 11.77 -24.69 3.28
CA ILE A 55 12.81 -24.36 2.30
C ILE A 55 13.15 -25.64 1.54
N ASP A 56 12.93 -25.60 0.24
CA ASP A 56 13.31 -26.65 -0.69
C ASP A 56 14.52 -26.19 -1.52
N VAL A 57 15.55 -27.02 -1.59
CA VAL A 57 16.75 -26.78 -2.38
C VAL A 57 16.82 -27.81 -3.49
N ASP A 58 16.80 -27.30 -4.72
CA ASP A 58 17.10 -28.01 -5.97
C ASP A 58 18.49 -27.56 -6.45
N PHE A 59 19.41 -28.50 -6.58
CA PHE A 59 20.79 -28.23 -6.95
C PHE A 59 20.95 -27.92 -8.44
N ILE A 60 21.72 -26.88 -8.73
CA ILE A 60 22.14 -26.56 -10.10
C ILE A 60 23.25 -27.53 -10.58
N ASP A 61 24.09 -28.03 -9.66
CA ASP A 61 25.23 -28.92 -9.92
C ASP A 61 25.44 -29.87 -8.71
N PRO A 62 25.80 -31.18 -8.89
CA PRO A 62 26.20 -31.87 -10.12
C PRO A 62 25.03 -32.26 -11.05
N GLY A 63 24.91 -31.63 -12.23
CA GLY A 63 23.75 -31.84 -13.12
C GLY A 63 23.71 -30.97 -14.39
N GLN A 64 22.55 -30.86 -15.05
CA GLN A 64 22.28 -29.92 -16.16
C GLN A 64 21.52 -28.66 -15.70
N GLY A 65 21.63 -28.29 -14.42
CA GLY A 65 20.77 -27.30 -13.78
C GLY A 65 19.61 -27.97 -13.03
N PRO A 66 18.70 -27.14 -12.48
CA PRO A 66 17.62 -27.63 -11.63
C PRO A 66 16.68 -28.55 -12.41
N ASP A 67 16.45 -29.74 -11.88
CA ASP A 67 15.68 -30.80 -12.55
C ASP A 67 14.25 -30.95 -12.00
N GLY A 68 13.91 -30.17 -10.97
CA GLY A 68 12.60 -30.17 -10.32
C GLY A 68 12.45 -31.23 -9.22
N GLU A 69 13.48 -32.04 -8.95
CA GLU A 69 13.57 -32.90 -7.78
C GLU A 69 14.27 -32.14 -6.63
N ILE A 70 13.75 -32.27 -5.41
CA ILE A 70 14.28 -31.54 -4.24
C ILE A 70 15.32 -32.42 -3.54
N GLU A 71 16.58 -32.00 -3.48
CA GLU A 71 17.62 -32.72 -2.72
C GLU A 71 17.53 -32.48 -1.22
N HIS A 72 17.17 -31.26 -0.83
CA HIS A 72 17.10 -30.89 0.57
C HIS A 72 15.82 -30.13 0.90
N HIS A 73 15.08 -30.68 1.84
CA HIS A 73 13.93 -30.04 2.47
C HIS A 73 14.29 -29.67 3.91
N ILE A 74 14.07 -28.41 4.27
CA ILE A 74 14.22 -27.90 5.64
C ILE A 74 12.87 -27.33 6.06
N GLU A 75 12.38 -27.80 7.19
CA GLU A 75 11.16 -27.27 7.81
C GLU A 75 11.52 -26.64 9.16
N ILE A 76 11.12 -25.38 9.34
CA ILE A 76 11.31 -24.63 10.58
C ILE A 76 9.92 -24.32 11.14
N ASN A 77 9.62 -24.94 12.28
CA ASN A 77 8.42 -24.65 13.05
C ASN A 77 8.75 -23.58 14.09
N LEU A 78 8.02 -22.46 14.04
CA LEU A 78 8.22 -21.33 14.95
C LEU A 78 7.50 -21.61 16.28
N PRO A 79 8.14 -21.30 17.43
CA PRO A 79 7.50 -21.46 18.72
C PRO A 79 6.35 -20.45 18.87
N THR A 80 5.24 -20.94 19.44
CA THR A 80 4.10 -20.12 19.92
C THR A 80 4.38 -19.54 21.29
#